data_AF-A0A932WM31-F1
#
_entry.id   AF-A0A932WM31-F1
#
_cell.length_a   1.000
_cell.length_b   1.000
_cell.length_c   1.000
_cell.angle_alpha   90.00
_cell.angle_beta   90.00
_cell.angle_gamma   90.00
#
_symmetry.space_group_name_H-M   'P 1'
#
loop_
_entity.id
_entity.type
_entity.pdbx_description
1 polymer ?
#
loop_
_entity_poly.entity_id
_entity_poly.type
_entity_poly.pdbx_seq_one_letter_code
_entity_poly.pdbx_strand_id
1 'polypeptide(L)'
;MSANEAMIEIESSVFAARMNLASDLWVFVRAARDERAVSDLLGHLRTRETLEEVFQRILELARTAPDVRYRHPFDTALAIYMWLVEQTDRAVAGVAAEAILGVPQTFWARQFATPIVAGSRIKTSATTQDQNWPAGRVAKASIAQDFVMDWTELSHLVLERSKFERVRLFVLPSKARAA
;
A
#
# COMPACT_ATOMS: atom_id res chain seq x y z
N MET A 1 16.93 -10.90 -6.19
CA MET A 1 15.63 -11.61 -6.22
C MET A 1 14.79 -11.02 -7.33
N SER A 2 13.86 -11.78 -7.93
CA SER A 2 12.86 -11.20 -8.84
C SER A 2 11.84 -10.34 -8.06
N ALA A 3 11.11 -9.45 -8.74
CA ALA A 3 10.10 -8.62 -8.10
C ALA A 3 9.02 -9.47 -7.40
N ASN A 4 8.54 -10.52 -8.06
CA ASN A 4 7.53 -11.43 -7.50
C ASN A 4 8.02 -12.21 -6.27
N GLU A 5 9.24 -12.76 -6.30
CA GLU A 5 9.83 -13.42 -5.13
C GLU A 5 9.96 -12.44 -3.95
N ALA A 6 10.33 -11.19 -4.22
CA ALA A 6 10.42 -10.15 -3.19
C ALA A 6 9.05 -9.83 -2.58
N MET A 7 8.01 -9.76 -3.41
CA MET A 7 6.63 -9.57 -2.94
C MET A 7 6.18 -10.74 -2.06
N ILE A 8 6.43 -11.99 -2.48
CA ILE A 8 6.11 -13.20 -1.70
C ILE A 8 6.81 -13.16 -0.33
N GLU A 9 8.08 -12.75 -0.28
CA GLU A 9 8.80 -12.65 0.99
C GLU A 9 8.21 -11.57 1.90
N ILE A 10 7.91 -10.36 1.38
CA ILE A 10 7.28 -9.25 2.12
C ILE A 10 5.91 -9.64 2.68
N GLU A 11 5.16 -10.45 1.96
CA GLU A 11 3.84 -10.95 2.38
C GLU A 11 3.89 -12.08 3.40
N SER A 12 5.08 -12.63 3.67
CA SER A 12 5.24 -13.75 4.59
C SER A 12 4.99 -13.37 6.06
N SER A 13 4.48 -14.32 6.83
CA SER A 13 4.30 -14.15 8.28
C SER A 13 5.64 -13.94 9.01
N VAL A 14 6.74 -14.52 8.51
CA VAL A 14 8.07 -14.35 9.08
C VAL A 14 8.56 -12.91 8.89
N PHE A 15 8.36 -12.32 7.70
CA PHE A 15 8.64 -10.91 7.46
C PHE A 15 7.78 -10.01 8.35
N ALA A 16 6.48 -10.28 8.43
CA ALA A 16 5.58 -9.55 9.30
C ALA A 16 6.00 -9.61 10.78
N ALA A 17 6.46 -10.77 11.26
CA ALA A 17 6.94 -10.93 12.63
C ALA A 17 8.16 -10.04 12.93
N ARG A 18 9.13 -9.95 12.01
CA ARG A 18 10.31 -9.08 12.16
C ARG A 18 9.93 -7.60 12.19
N MET A 19 9.08 -7.17 11.27
CA MET A 19 8.66 -5.77 11.18
C MET A 19 7.80 -5.32 12.36
N ASN A 20 6.99 -6.23 12.93
CA ASN A 20 6.16 -5.93 14.10
C ASN A 20 6.96 -5.80 15.42
N LEU A 21 8.28 -5.97 15.41
CA LEU A 21 9.15 -5.62 16.53
C LEU A 21 9.40 -4.11 16.63
N ALA A 22 9.08 -3.34 15.59
CA ALA A 22 9.24 -1.90 15.58
C ALA A 22 8.30 -1.21 16.57
N SER A 23 8.85 -0.30 17.38
CA SER A 23 8.08 0.51 18.34
C SER A 23 7.32 1.67 17.68
N ASP A 24 7.80 2.15 16.54
CA ASP A 24 7.27 3.31 15.83
C ASP A 24 7.56 3.24 14.32
N LEU A 25 7.02 4.19 13.57
CA LEU A 25 7.13 4.25 12.12
C LEU A 25 8.56 4.45 11.62
N TRP A 26 9.41 5.15 12.38
CA TRP A 26 10.81 5.34 11.99
C TRP A 26 11.60 4.04 12.16
N VAL A 27 11.46 3.35 13.30
CA VAL A 27 12.05 2.02 13.51
C VAL A 27 11.54 1.03 12.48
N PHE A 28 10.25 1.10 12.11
CA PHE A 28 9.65 0.27 11.08
C PHE A 28 10.31 0.48 9.72
N VAL A 29 10.40 1.73 9.24
CA VAL A 29 11.04 2.04 7.95
C VAL A 29 12.52 1.70 7.96
N ARG A 30 13.21 1.93 9.09
CA ARG A 30 14.61 1.55 9.24
C ARG A 30 14.79 0.03 9.13
N ALA A 31 14.01 -0.76 9.86
CA ALA A 31 14.05 -2.22 9.79
C ALA A 31 13.72 -2.71 8.37
N ALA A 32 12.71 -2.13 7.74
CA ALA A 32 12.33 -2.47 6.36
C ALA A 32 13.44 -2.21 5.35
N ARG A 33 14.21 -1.12 5.51
CA ARG A 33 15.34 -0.79 4.62
C ARG A 33 16.46 -1.82 4.67
N ASP A 34 16.66 -2.45 5.82
CA ASP A 34 17.69 -3.47 6.02
C ASP A 34 17.25 -4.86 5.48
N GLU A 35 15.98 -5.02 5.09
CA GLU A 35 15.47 -6.26 4.50
C GLU A 35 15.81 -6.36 3.01
N ARG A 36 16.39 -7.50 2.62
CA ARG A 36 16.77 -7.78 1.22
C ARG A 36 15.57 -7.72 0.28
N ALA A 37 14.41 -8.22 0.69
CA ALA A 37 13.21 -8.21 -0.15
C ALA A 37 12.75 -6.80 -0.50
N VAL A 38 12.81 -5.89 0.47
CA VAL A 38 12.39 -4.50 0.29
C VAL A 38 13.36 -3.76 -0.63
N SER A 39 14.66 -3.93 -0.43
CA SER A 39 15.69 -3.32 -1.27
C SER A 39 15.67 -3.86 -2.71
N ASP A 40 15.51 -5.17 -2.90
CA ASP A 40 15.38 -5.78 -4.22
C ASP A 40 14.10 -5.28 -4.94
N LEU A 41 12.94 -5.24 -4.27
CA LEU A 41 11.70 -4.74 -4.87
C LEU A 41 11.78 -3.25 -5.24
N LEU A 42 12.38 -2.41 -4.39
CA LEU A 42 12.63 -1.01 -4.69
C LEU A 42 13.50 -0.83 -5.95
N GLY A 43 14.46 -1.73 -6.18
CA GLY A 43 15.28 -1.76 -7.39
C GLY A 43 14.46 -2.03 -8.67
N HIS A 44 13.43 -2.88 -8.58
CA HIS A 44 12.57 -3.25 -9.71
C HIS A 44 11.48 -2.22 -10.02
N LEU A 45 11.05 -1.42 -9.04
CA LEU A 45 10.05 -0.36 -9.20
C LEU A 45 10.45 0.79 -10.14
N ARG A 46 11.58 0.68 -10.83
CA ARG A 46 12.02 1.61 -11.87
C ARG A 46 11.25 1.45 -13.18
N THR A 47 10.57 0.31 -13.37
CA THR A 47 9.73 0.06 -14.55
C THR A 47 8.27 0.28 -14.20
N ARG A 48 7.52 0.78 -15.19
CA ARG A 48 6.06 0.97 -15.08
C ARG A 48 5.33 -0.33 -14.80
N GLU A 49 5.73 -1.40 -15.46
CA GLU A 49 5.16 -2.75 -15.28
C GLU A 49 5.23 -3.21 -13.81
N THR A 50 6.39 -3.13 -13.17
CA THR A 50 6.53 -3.52 -11.75
C THR A 50 5.71 -2.61 -10.83
N LEU A 51 5.61 -1.31 -11.13
CA LEU A 51 4.79 -0.38 -10.35
C LEU A 51 3.30 -0.76 -10.44
N GLU A 52 2.81 -1.08 -11.64
CA GLU A 52 1.45 -1.55 -11.88
C GLU A 52 1.18 -2.89 -11.18
N GLU A 53 2.14 -3.83 -11.20
CA GLU A 53 2.04 -5.09 -10.46
C GLU A 53 1.91 -4.87 -8.95
N VAL A 54 2.77 -4.03 -8.35
CA VAL A 54 2.71 -3.72 -6.91
C VAL A 54 1.40 -3.00 -6.57
N PHE A 55 0.95 -2.06 -7.40
CA PHE A 55 -0.35 -1.39 -7.20
C PHE A 55 -1.52 -2.38 -7.25
N GLN A 56 -1.56 -3.23 -8.28
CA GLN A 56 -2.57 -4.28 -8.41
C GLN A 56 -2.54 -5.23 -7.21
N ARG A 57 -1.35 -5.54 -6.70
CA ARG A 57 -1.19 -6.36 -5.50
C ARG A 57 -1.72 -5.69 -4.24
N ILE A 58 -1.51 -4.38 -4.05
CA ILE A 58 -2.13 -3.60 -2.96
C ILE A 58 -3.65 -3.76 -3.00
N LEU A 59 -4.27 -3.60 -4.17
CA LEU A 59 -5.73 -3.72 -4.32
C LEU A 59 -6.24 -5.13 -4.00
N GLU A 60 -5.50 -6.17 -4.35
CA GLU A 60 -5.83 -7.56 -4.02
C GLU A 60 -5.77 -7.81 -2.52
N LEU A 61 -4.67 -7.41 -1.87
CA LEU A 61 -4.50 -7.59 -0.43
C LEU A 61 -5.54 -6.78 0.37
N ALA A 62 -5.85 -5.56 -0.07
CA ALA A 62 -6.87 -4.70 0.56
C ALA A 62 -8.29 -5.28 0.50
N ARG A 63 -8.59 -6.13 -0.48
CA ARG A 63 -9.89 -6.81 -0.61
C ARG A 63 -10.01 -8.08 0.22
N THR A 64 -8.90 -8.55 0.79
CA THR A 64 -8.95 -9.73 1.67
C THR A 64 -9.74 -9.37 2.91
N ALA A 65 -10.84 -10.07 3.18
CA ALA A 65 -11.65 -9.81 4.37
C ALA A 65 -10.93 -10.36 5.61
N PRO A 66 -10.45 -9.52 6.54
CA PRO A 66 -9.89 -10.02 7.79
C PRO A 66 -11.02 -10.48 8.71
N ASP A 67 -10.71 -11.41 9.62
CA ASP A 67 -11.54 -11.60 10.81
C ASP A 67 -11.48 -10.30 11.64
N VAL A 68 -12.65 -9.73 11.93
CA VAL A 68 -12.81 -8.47 12.67
C VAL A 68 -12.18 -8.47 14.05
N ARG A 69 -11.88 -9.65 14.61
CA ARG A 69 -11.26 -9.83 15.93
C ARG A 69 -9.74 -9.70 15.90
N TYR A 70 -9.13 -9.81 14.73
CA TYR A 70 -7.68 -9.86 14.57
C TYR A 70 -7.18 -8.75 13.65
N ARG A 71 -5.88 -8.48 13.73
CA ARG A 71 -5.20 -7.57 12.79
C ARG A 71 -5.27 -8.15 11.39
N HIS A 72 -5.35 -7.27 10.39
CA HIS A 72 -5.26 -7.68 8.99
C HIS A 72 -3.95 -8.44 8.73
N PRO A 73 -3.97 -9.65 8.14
CA PRO A 73 -2.79 -10.49 7.99
C PRO A 73 -1.69 -9.84 7.14
N PHE A 74 -2.10 -8.98 6.19
CA PHE A 74 -1.19 -8.27 5.28
C PHE A 74 -0.95 -6.81 5.66
N ASP A 75 -1.25 -6.39 6.90
CA ASP A 75 -1.02 -4.99 7.33
C ASP A 75 0.43 -4.54 7.09
N THR A 76 1.40 -5.37 7.44
CA THR A 76 2.83 -5.08 7.20
C THR A 76 3.13 -4.96 5.70
N ALA A 77 2.66 -5.89 4.88
CA ALA A 77 2.93 -5.88 3.44
C ALA A 77 2.31 -4.65 2.76
N LEU A 78 1.05 -4.33 3.09
CA LEU A 78 0.38 -3.12 2.62
C LEU A 78 1.15 -1.85 3.01
N ALA A 79 1.68 -1.78 4.23
CA ALA A 79 2.49 -0.66 4.70
C ALA A 79 3.77 -0.50 3.88
N ILE A 80 4.48 -1.61 3.62
CA ILE A 80 5.70 -1.60 2.80
C ILE A 80 5.41 -1.18 1.37
N TYR A 81 4.40 -1.76 0.72
CA TYR A 81 4.04 -1.39 -0.65
C TYR A 81 3.63 0.07 -0.74
N MET A 82 2.84 0.58 0.21
CA MET A 82 2.49 1.99 0.27
C MET A 82 3.73 2.89 0.38
N TRP A 83 4.67 2.54 1.25
CA TRP A 83 5.93 3.27 1.41
C TRP A 83 6.82 3.22 0.15
N LEU A 84 6.86 2.09 -0.54
CA LEU A 84 7.63 1.92 -1.78
C LEU A 84 7.00 2.71 -2.93
N VAL A 85 5.67 2.63 -3.11
CA VAL A 85 4.94 3.35 -4.16
C VAL A 85 5.03 4.86 -3.96
N GLU A 86 4.96 5.37 -2.72
CA GLU A 86 5.11 6.82 -2.44
C GLU A 86 6.47 7.38 -2.87
N GLN A 87 7.53 6.57 -2.80
CA GLN A 87 8.86 6.95 -3.24
C GLN A 87 9.03 6.98 -4.76
N THR A 88 8.22 6.22 -5.48
CA THR A 88 8.32 6.05 -6.94
C THR A 88 7.35 6.97 -7.68
N ASP A 89 6.06 6.91 -7.36
CA ASP A 89 5.02 7.68 -8.03
C ASP A 89 3.95 8.12 -7.02
N ARG A 90 3.90 9.42 -6.76
CA ARG A 90 2.99 10.01 -5.76
C ARG A 90 1.53 9.98 -6.19
N ALA A 91 1.23 10.00 -7.48
CA ALA A 91 -0.14 9.94 -7.98
C ALA A 91 -0.72 8.53 -7.76
N VAL A 92 0.05 7.50 -8.12
CA VAL A 92 -0.32 6.09 -7.84
C VAL A 92 -0.44 5.85 -6.34
N ALA A 93 0.46 6.42 -5.55
CA ALA A 93 0.41 6.36 -4.09
C ALA A 93 -0.90 6.94 -3.53
N GLY A 94 -1.39 8.05 -4.07
CA GLY A 94 -2.67 8.65 -3.67
C GLY A 94 -3.85 7.68 -3.80
N VAL A 95 -3.98 7.06 -4.98
CA VAL A 95 -5.05 6.09 -5.24
C VAL A 95 -4.92 4.85 -4.35
N ALA A 96 -3.70 4.34 -4.19
CA ALA A 96 -3.43 3.18 -3.34
C ALA A 96 -3.75 3.46 -1.85
N ALA A 97 -3.44 4.67 -1.39
CA ALA A 97 -3.70 5.09 -0.02
C ALA A 97 -5.20 5.15 0.27
N GLU A 98 -6.02 5.64 -0.66
CA GLU A 98 -7.49 5.62 -0.52
C GLU A 98 -8.02 4.20 -0.36
N ALA A 99 -7.55 3.26 -1.18
CA ALA A 99 -7.92 1.85 -1.07
C ALA A 99 -7.53 1.26 0.30
N ILE A 100 -6.32 1.55 0.79
CA ILE A 100 -5.84 1.08 2.10
C ILE A 100 -6.65 1.67 3.26
N LEU A 101 -7.06 2.94 3.20
CA LEU A 101 -7.84 3.56 4.28
C LEU A 101 -9.20 2.90 4.49
N GLY A 102 -9.77 2.29 3.45
CA GLY A 102 -10.98 1.48 3.51
C GLY A 102 -10.81 0.11 4.17
N VAL A 103 -9.57 -0.35 4.37
CA VAL A 103 -9.29 -1.67 4.95
C VAL A 103 -9.44 -1.62 6.48
N PRO A 104 -10.27 -2.50 7.08
CA PRO A 104 -10.39 -2.58 8.53
C PRO A 104 -9.17 -3.25 9.17
N GLN A 105 -8.94 -2.99 10.45
CA GLN A 105 -7.91 -3.66 11.26
C GLN A 105 -6.46 -3.56 10.75
N THR A 106 -6.13 -2.50 10.00
CA THR A 106 -4.75 -2.13 9.63
C THR A 106 -4.18 -1.11 10.61
N PHE A 107 -2.97 -1.35 11.11
CA PHE A 107 -2.25 -0.40 11.96
C PHE A 107 -1.15 0.32 11.16
N TRP A 108 -0.19 -0.43 10.62
CA TRP A 108 0.95 0.16 9.90
C TRP A 108 0.50 0.78 8.59
N ALA A 109 -0.29 0.07 7.78
CA ALA A 109 -0.69 0.56 6.46
C ALA A 109 -1.45 1.89 6.55
N ARG A 110 -2.29 2.03 7.58
CA ARG A 110 -3.03 3.27 7.87
C ARG A 110 -2.12 4.45 8.21
N GLN A 111 -1.01 4.22 8.92
CA GLN A 111 -0.05 5.28 9.25
C GLN A 111 0.66 5.84 8.00
N PHE A 112 0.88 5.02 6.98
CA PHE A 112 1.43 5.47 5.69
C PHE A 112 0.37 6.12 4.80
N ALA A 113 -0.83 5.54 4.72
CA ALA A 113 -1.88 6.02 3.82
C ALA A 113 -2.48 7.38 4.26
N THR A 114 -2.67 7.59 5.56
CA THR A 114 -3.30 8.82 6.11
C THR A 114 -2.59 10.11 5.66
N PRO A 115 -1.27 10.29 5.82
CA PRO A 115 -0.61 11.52 5.38
C PRO A 115 -0.66 11.71 3.87
N ILE A 116 -0.66 10.64 3.07
CA ILE A 116 -0.70 10.72 1.61
C ILE A 116 -2.03 11.29 1.14
N VAL A 117 -3.15 10.76 1.64
CA VAL A 117 -4.50 11.27 1.33
C VAL A 117 -4.67 12.70 1.83
N ALA A 118 -4.06 13.05 2.97
CA ALA A 118 -4.01 14.43 3.47
C ALA A 118 -3.09 15.38 2.65
N GLY A 119 -2.53 14.94 1.53
CA GLY A 119 -1.61 15.73 0.70
C GLY A 119 -0.23 15.96 1.32
N SER A 120 0.05 15.34 2.47
CA SER A 120 1.32 15.40 3.18
C SER A 120 2.28 14.30 2.72
N ARG A 121 3.57 14.44 3.05
CA ARG A 121 4.54 13.34 2.95
C ARG A 121 4.51 12.53 4.23
N ILE A 122 4.90 11.26 4.12
CA ILE A 122 5.03 10.39 5.27
C ILE A 122 6.16 10.94 6.16
N LYS A 123 5.82 11.32 7.39
CA LYS A 123 6.79 11.79 8.38
C LYS A 123 7.22 10.61 9.25
N THR A 124 8.38 10.05 8.96
CA THR A 124 9.08 9.15 9.89
C THR A 124 9.77 10.01 10.93
N SER A 125 9.11 10.24 12.07
CA SER A 125 9.63 11.09 13.14
C SER A 125 10.85 10.46 13.82
N ALA A 126 12.04 10.69 13.26
CA ALA A 126 13.28 10.82 14.00
C ALA A 126 13.88 12.16 13.61
N THR A 127 13.42 13.22 14.27
CA THR A 127 14.09 14.52 14.18
C THR A 127 15.47 14.36 14.81
N THR A 128 16.46 13.95 13.99
CA THR A 128 17.90 14.20 14.02
C THR A 128 18.63 13.03 13.32
N GLN A 129 19.32 13.31 12.20
CA GLN A 129 20.46 12.54 11.63
C GLN A 129 20.28 11.34 10.65
N ASP A 130 19.27 11.29 9.76
CA ASP A 130 19.36 10.32 8.63
C ASP A 130 18.98 10.92 7.26
N GLN A 131 19.62 12.03 6.89
CA GLN A 131 19.51 12.63 5.55
C GLN A 131 20.45 11.97 4.51
N ASN A 132 21.24 10.96 4.88
CA ASN A 132 22.33 10.44 4.04
C ASN A 132 22.06 9.05 3.44
N TRP A 133 20.83 8.53 3.54
CA TRP A 133 20.41 7.38 2.73
C TRP A 133 20.59 7.69 1.24
N PRO A 134 21.05 6.77 0.38
CA PRO A 134 21.39 7.04 -1.01
C PRO A 134 20.14 7.37 -1.86
N ALA A 135 19.60 8.57 -1.68
CA ALA A 135 18.78 9.26 -2.67
C ALA A 135 19.59 9.55 -3.96
N GLY A 136 20.91 9.32 -3.93
CA GLY A 136 21.84 9.64 -5.01
C GLY A 136 21.77 8.79 -6.28
N ARG A 137 20.96 7.72 -6.36
CA ARG A 137 20.87 6.90 -7.60
C ARG A 137 19.52 6.22 -7.85
N VAL A 138 18.43 6.70 -7.27
CA VAL A 138 17.18 6.63 -8.03
C VAL A 138 17.32 7.81 -8.97
N ALA A 139 17.80 7.56 -10.19
CA ALA A 139 17.78 8.57 -11.22
C ALA A 139 16.41 9.24 -11.13
N LYS A 140 16.36 10.56 -11.16
CA LYS A 140 15.14 11.26 -11.57
C LYS A 140 14.88 10.78 -13.01
N ALA A 141 14.40 9.54 -13.15
CA ALA A 141 13.83 9.05 -14.37
C ALA A 141 12.72 10.07 -14.60
N SER A 142 12.90 10.86 -15.64
CA SER A 142 11.96 11.86 -16.11
C SER A 142 10.72 11.14 -16.63
N ILE A 143 10.05 10.39 -15.76
CA ILE A 143 8.75 9.75 -15.99
C ILE A 143 7.65 10.80 -15.79
N ALA A 144 7.95 11.90 -15.08
CA ALA A 144 7.01 12.92 -14.69
C ALA A 144 6.50 13.86 -15.81
N GLN A 145 6.86 13.68 -17.08
CA GLN A 145 6.37 14.54 -18.17
C GLN A 145 5.51 13.85 -19.23
N ASP A 146 5.55 12.53 -19.37
CA ASP A 146 4.70 11.80 -20.33
C ASP A 146 3.50 11.10 -19.66
N PHE A 147 3.36 11.24 -18.35
CA PHE A 147 2.38 10.50 -17.56
C PHE A 147 1.24 11.39 -17.07
N VAL A 148 0.36 11.77 -18.00
CA VAL A 148 -1.04 12.03 -17.68
C VAL A 148 -1.75 10.69 -17.84
N MET A 149 -1.89 9.94 -16.75
CA MET A 149 -2.79 8.79 -16.76
C MET A 149 -4.18 9.33 -17.10
N ASP A 150 -4.74 8.87 -18.22
CA ASP A 150 -6.09 9.26 -18.57
C ASP A 150 -7.02 8.75 -17.45
N TRP A 151 -7.68 9.69 -16.76
CA TRP A 151 -8.61 9.37 -15.69
C TRP A 151 -9.66 8.36 -16.16
N THR A 152 -9.98 8.33 -17.45
CA THR A 152 -10.88 7.34 -18.03
C THR A 152 -10.34 5.90 -17.92
N GLU A 153 -9.04 5.64 -18.11
CA GLU A 153 -8.47 4.29 -17.99
C GLU A 153 -8.46 3.78 -16.54
N LEU A 154 -8.10 4.64 -15.58
CA LEU A 154 -8.22 4.34 -14.14
C LEU A 154 -9.69 4.13 -13.75
N SER A 155 -10.58 4.97 -14.27
CA SER A 155 -12.01 4.84 -14.04
C SER A 155 -12.55 3.54 -14.62
N HIS A 156 -12.08 3.07 -15.78
CA HIS A 156 -12.49 1.79 -16.34
C HIS A 156 -11.99 0.61 -15.51
N LEU A 157 -10.75 0.63 -15.04
CA LEU A 157 -10.21 -0.39 -14.12
C LEU A 157 -10.99 -0.45 -12.79
N VAL A 158 -11.43 0.70 -12.27
CA VAL A 158 -12.21 0.80 -11.03
C VAL A 158 -13.71 0.49 -11.26
N LEU A 159 -14.32 1.02 -12.33
CA LEU A 159 -15.76 0.91 -12.63
C LEU A 159 -16.15 -0.44 -13.26
N GLU A 160 -15.30 -1.06 -14.09
CA GLU A 160 -15.58 -2.42 -14.57
C GLU A 160 -15.61 -3.44 -13.43
N ARG A 161 -14.90 -3.16 -12.33
CA ARG A 161 -14.85 -4.03 -11.15
C ARG A 161 -15.87 -3.66 -10.06
N SER A 162 -16.39 -2.43 -10.05
CA SER A 162 -17.50 -1.99 -9.18
C SER A 162 -18.85 -2.67 -9.50
N LYS A 163 -19.00 -3.28 -10.68
CA LYS A 163 -20.19 -4.09 -11.02
C LYS A 163 -20.43 -5.28 -10.07
N PHE A 164 -19.45 -5.69 -9.26
CA PHE A 164 -19.60 -6.77 -8.27
C PHE A 164 -20.00 -6.30 -6.86
N GLU A 165 -19.93 -5.01 -6.53
CA GLU A 165 -20.29 -4.51 -5.18
C GLU A 165 -21.77 -4.16 -5.00
N ARG A 166 -22.59 -4.19 -6.07
CA ARG A 166 -24.05 -4.04 -5.98
C ARG A 166 -24.82 -5.33 -5.65
N VAL A 167 -24.17 -6.35 -5.07
CA VAL A 167 -24.83 -7.61 -4.66
C VAL A 167 -24.98 -7.75 -3.13
N ARG A 168 -24.58 -6.76 -2.33
CA ARG A 168 -24.75 -6.81 -0.84
C ARG A 168 -25.60 -5.69 -0.23
N LEU A 169 -26.58 -5.17 -0.95
CA LEU A 169 -27.61 -4.29 -0.38
C LEU A 169 -29.00 -4.61 -0.94
N PHE A 170 -29.51 -5.84 -0.75
CA PHE A 170 -30.95 -6.10 -0.89
C PHE A 170 -31.42 -7.25 0.03
N VAL A 171 -32.34 -6.88 0.93
CA VAL A 171 -33.42 -7.66 1.58
C VAL A 171 -33.07 -8.65 2.69
N LEU A 172 -33.42 -8.26 3.94
CA LEU A 172 -34.43 -9.01 4.71
C LEU A 172 -35.40 -8.04 5.43
N PRO A 173 -36.67 -8.45 5.64
CA PRO A 173 -37.82 -7.56 5.61
C PRO A 173 -38.30 -7.06 6.98
N SER A 174 -38.86 -5.85 6.98
CA SER A 174 -39.77 -5.35 8.00
C SER A 174 -41.02 -6.25 8.10
N LYS A 175 -41.11 -7.01 9.19
CA LYS A 175 -42.34 -7.60 9.74
C LYS A 175 -42.23 -7.47 11.26
N ALA A 176 -43.20 -7.06 12.05
CA ALA A 176 -44.51 -6.49 11.84
C ALA A 176 -44.88 -5.87 13.20
N ARG A 177 -45.34 -4.61 13.23
CA ARG A 177 -46.13 -4.08 14.35
C ARG A 177 -47.58 -4.42 14.03
N ALA A 178 -48.20 -5.24 14.87
CA ALA A 178 -49.65 -5.27 15.03
C ALA A 178 -49.92 -5.28 16.54
N ALA A 179 -50.88 -4.43 16.91
CA ALA A 179 -51.42 -4.25 18.25
C ALA A 179 -52.18 -5.49 18.74
#